data_AF-A0A6C0B4Q2-F1
#
_entry.id   AF-A0A6C0B4Q2-F1
#
_cell.length_a   1.000
_cell.length_b   1.000
_cell.length_c   1.000
_cell.angle_alpha   90.00
_cell.angle_beta   90.00
_cell.angle_gamma   90.00
#
_symmetry.space_group_name_H-M   'P 1'
#
loop_
_entity.id
_entity.type
_entity.pdbx_description
1 polymer ?
#
loop_
_entity_poly.entity_id
_entity_poly.type
_entity_poly.pdbx_seq_one_letter_code
_entity_poly.pdbx_strand_id
1 'polypeptide(L)'
;MACFWEGILSSLSTVDKVKLGINNHIPNLIEALKKYNTHDITVLWQNKDISKKEKDENYTHINDYSVNSYNKGYLCSTCDPFLILVSHILHVDIHHEYLNNVIKYSSNSDKTYVFKSNSGHFTYKKKY
;
A
#
# COMPACT_ATOMS: atom_id res chain seq x y z
N MET A 1 -7.16 -0.42 15.87
CA MET A 1 -6.26 0.65 15.36
C MET A 1 -5.22 0.11 14.37
N ALA A 2 -5.57 -0.92 13.57
CA ALA A 2 -4.72 -1.45 12.49
C ALA A 2 -5.46 -1.47 11.14
N CYS A 3 -6.53 -0.67 11.00
CA CYS A 3 -7.46 -0.72 9.88
C CYS A 3 -6.79 -0.51 8.51
N PHE A 4 -5.70 0.25 8.46
CA PHE A 4 -4.86 0.37 7.26
C PHE A 4 -4.32 -1.00 6.81
N TRP A 5 -3.63 -1.69 7.71
CA TRP A 5 -3.05 -3.01 7.46
C TRP A 5 -4.10 -4.08 7.23
N GLU A 6 -5.19 -4.06 8.00
CA GLU A 6 -6.33 -4.96 7.81
C GLU A 6 -7.01 -4.74 6.45
N GLY A 7 -7.14 -3.47 6.04
CA GLY A 7 -7.69 -3.09 4.74
C GLY A 7 -6.86 -3.66 3.59
N ILE A 8 -5.53 -3.51 3.65
CA ILE A 8 -4.64 -4.11 2.65
C ILE A 8 -4.74 -5.63 2.71
N LEU A 9 -4.54 -6.25 3.88
CA LEU A 9 -4.48 -7.70 4.01
C LEU A 9 -5.78 -8.41 3.57
N SER A 10 -6.93 -7.78 3.79
CA SER A 10 -8.24 -8.29 3.38
C SER A 10 -8.52 -8.08 1.88
N SER A 11 -7.87 -7.12 1.22
CA SER A 11 -8.02 -6.90 -0.23
C SER A 11 -7.20 -7.89 -1.07
N LEU A 12 -6.11 -8.41 -0.52
CA LEU A 12 -5.22 -9.34 -1.21
C LEU A 12 -5.92 -10.68 -1.52
N SER A 13 -5.87 -11.11 -2.78
CA SER A 13 -6.34 -12.43 -3.17
C SER A 13 -5.38 -13.51 -2.68
N THR A 14 -5.80 -14.78 -2.71
CA THR A 14 -4.94 -15.92 -2.38
C THR A 14 -3.65 -15.92 -3.21
N VAL A 15 -3.74 -15.56 -4.49
CA VAL A 15 -2.58 -15.50 -5.39
C VAL A 15 -1.59 -14.42 -4.94
N ASP A 16 -2.06 -13.24 -4.52
CA ASP A 16 -1.18 -12.16 -4.07
C ASP A 16 -0.50 -12.49 -2.74
N LYS A 17 -1.23 -13.14 -1.83
CA LYS A 17 -0.66 -13.62 -0.56
C LYS A 17 0.45 -14.64 -0.78
N VAL A 18 0.26 -15.55 -1.75
CA VAL A 18 1.31 -16.49 -2.16
C VAL A 18 2.50 -15.77 -2.79
N LYS A 19 2.29 -14.79 -3.68
CA LYS A 19 3.38 -13.98 -4.27
C LYS A 19 4.22 -13.26 -3.21
N LEU A 20 3.57 -12.74 -2.17
CA LEU A 20 4.24 -12.07 -1.04
C LEU A 20 4.81 -13.05 -0.01
N GLY A 21 4.45 -14.33 -0.07
CA GLY A 21 4.83 -15.34 0.91
C GLY A 21 4.23 -15.10 2.30
N ILE A 22 3.02 -14.53 2.37
CA ILE A 22 2.37 -14.15 3.63
C ILE A 22 1.10 -14.95 3.91
N ASN A 23 0.71 -14.99 5.18
CA ASN A 23 -0.56 -15.52 5.66
C ASN A 23 -1.49 -14.36 6.11
N ASN A 24 -2.55 -14.66 6.86
CA ASN A 24 -3.49 -13.65 7.38
C ASN A 24 -3.00 -12.93 8.64
N HIS A 25 -1.69 -12.72 8.78
CA HIS A 25 -1.08 -12.05 9.93
C HIS A 25 -0.40 -10.75 9.50
N ILE A 26 -0.80 -9.62 10.10
CA ILE A 26 -0.35 -8.28 9.71
C ILE A 26 1.17 -8.10 9.80
N PRO A 27 1.87 -8.53 10.87
CA PRO A 27 3.32 -8.49 10.92
C PRO A 27 3.99 -9.11 9.70
N ASN A 28 3.48 -10.24 9.19
CA ASN A 28 4.06 -10.89 8.00
C ASN A 28 3.85 -10.06 6.73
N LEU A 29 2.73 -9.36 6.59
CA LEU A 29 2.52 -8.39 5.51
C LEU A 29 3.59 -7.29 5.55
N ILE A 30 3.80 -6.68 6.72
CA ILE A 30 4.76 -5.58 6.87
C ILE A 30 6.19 -6.08 6.61
N GLU A 31 6.57 -7.22 7.17
CA GLU A 31 7.88 -7.84 6.94
C GLU A 31 8.12 -8.16 5.45
N ALA A 32 7.11 -8.70 4.76
CA ALA A 32 7.19 -8.94 3.33
C ALA A 32 7.39 -7.64 2.55
N LEU A 33 6.61 -6.58 2.85
CA LEU A 33 6.78 -5.28 2.22
C LEU A 33 8.18 -4.71 2.48
N LYS A 34 8.69 -4.80 3.71
CA LYS A 34 10.07 -4.37 4.01
C LYS A 34 11.12 -5.17 3.24
N LYS A 35 10.93 -6.48 3.08
CA LYS A 35 11.83 -7.36 2.31
C LYS A 35 11.88 -6.98 0.83
N TYR A 36 10.77 -6.53 0.24
CA TYR A 36 10.66 -6.12 -1.16
C TYR A 36 10.86 -4.61 -1.37
N ASN A 37 11.25 -3.88 -0.32
CA ASN A 37 11.47 -2.44 -0.40
C ASN A 37 12.58 -2.11 -1.40
N THR A 38 12.34 -1.13 -2.28
CA THR A 38 13.25 -0.80 -3.38
C THR A 38 13.12 0.68 -3.79
N HIS A 39 14.20 1.23 -4.35
CA HIS A 39 14.18 2.55 -5.00
C HIS A 39 13.64 2.48 -6.43
N ASP A 40 13.61 1.29 -7.05
CA ASP A 40 13.26 1.10 -8.47
C ASP A 40 11.74 1.03 -8.71
N ILE A 41 10.99 1.91 -8.04
CA ILE A 41 9.54 1.99 -8.18
C ILE A 41 9.17 2.51 -9.58
N THR A 42 8.34 1.75 -10.28
CA THR A 42 7.82 2.04 -11.62
C THR A 42 6.35 2.51 -11.63
N VAL A 43 5.74 2.61 -10.45
CA VAL A 43 4.34 3.03 -10.28
C VAL A 43 4.22 4.55 -10.50
N LEU A 44 3.19 4.95 -11.23
CA LEU A 44 2.82 6.35 -11.40
C LEU A 44 1.91 6.79 -10.26
N TRP A 45 2.22 7.91 -9.62
CA TRP A 45 1.35 8.56 -8.64
C TRP A 45 0.62 9.72 -9.32
N GLN A 46 -0.72 9.67 -9.34
CA GLN A 46 -1.56 10.66 -10.03
C GLN A 46 -1.13 10.90 -11.49
N ASN A 47 -0.82 9.80 -12.22
CA ASN A 47 -0.30 9.80 -13.59
C ASN A 47 1.06 10.51 -13.78
N LYS A 48 1.84 10.68 -12.70
CA LYS A 48 3.18 11.25 -12.74
C LYS A 48 4.18 10.25 -12.17
N ASP A 49 5.40 10.28 -12.71
CA ASP A 49 6.51 9.57 -12.10
C ASP A 49 6.79 10.12 -10.70
N ILE A 50 7.06 9.21 -9.77
CA ILE A 50 7.55 9.56 -8.44
C ILE A 50 8.98 10.06 -8.61
N SER A 51 9.29 11.25 -8.08
CA SER A 51 10.63 11.81 -8.18
C SER A 51 11.65 10.96 -7.41
N LYS A 52 12.94 11.09 -7.76
CA LYS A 52 14.01 10.38 -7.06
C LYS A 52 13.99 10.65 -5.55
N LYS A 53 13.75 11.91 -5.15
CA LYS A 53 13.68 12.30 -3.74
C LYS A 53 12.52 11.61 -3.02
N GLU A 54 11.34 11.57 -3.61
CA GLU A 54 10.18 10.88 -3.04
C GLU A 54 10.40 9.36 -2.96
N LYS A 55 11.11 8.76 -3.93
CA LYS A 55 11.50 7.34 -3.86
C LYS A 55 12.43 7.06 -2.68
N ASP A 56 13.40 7.95 -2.42
CA ASP A 56 14.31 7.83 -1.28
C ASP A 56 13.59 8.00 0.06
N GLU A 57 12.65 8.96 0.14
CA GLU A 57 11.79 9.17 1.31
C GLU A 57 10.87 7.95 1.56
N ASN A 58 10.26 7.41 0.51
CA ASN A 58 9.42 6.21 0.59
C ASN A 58 10.22 4.99 1.06
N TYR A 59 11.40 4.76 0.48
CA TYR A 59 12.28 3.67 0.86
C TYR A 59 12.66 3.76 2.34
N THR A 60 13.10 4.94 2.78
CA THR A 60 13.50 5.20 4.18
C THR A 60 12.32 4.99 5.12
N HIS A 61 11.13 5.51 4.77
CA HIS A 61 9.93 5.34 5.58
C HIS A 61 9.58 3.86 5.82
N ILE A 62 9.61 3.05 4.76
CA ILE A 62 9.31 1.61 4.86
C ILE A 62 10.40 0.88 5.67
N ASN A 63 11.67 1.22 5.46
CA ASN A 63 12.78 0.63 6.17
C ASN A 63 12.73 0.92 7.68
N ASP A 64 12.36 2.14 8.06
CA ASP A 64 12.36 2.59 9.45
C ASP A 64 11.07 2.23 10.19
N TYR A 65 10.01 1.88 9.46
CA TYR A 65 8.74 1.50 10.04
C TYR A 65 8.88 0.27 10.96
N SER A 66 8.44 0.40 12.21
CA SER A 66 8.49 -0.69 13.19
C SER A 66 7.31 -1.64 13.03
N VAL A 67 7.60 -2.90 12.73
CA VAL A 67 6.60 -3.97 12.62
C VAL A 67 5.76 -4.06 13.89
N ASN A 68 6.37 -3.89 15.07
CA ASN A 68 5.72 -4.02 16.37
C ASN A 68 4.76 -2.86 16.71
N SER A 69 4.77 -1.77 15.94
CA SER A 69 3.86 -0.63 16.17
C SER A 69 2.61 -0.63 15.30
N TYR A 70 2.36 -1.69 14.52
CA TYR A 70 1.23 -1.74 13.57
C TYR A 70 -0.16 -1.51 14.18
N ASN A 71 -0.32 -1.78 15.48
CA ASN A 71 -1.56 -1.62 16.21
C ASN A 71 -1.75 -0.22 16.83
N LYS A 72 -0.77 0.68 16.70
CA LYS A 72 -0.81 2.06 17.22
C LYS A 72 -1.42 3.07 16.24
N GLY A 73 -2.02 2.59 15.15
CA GLY A 73 -2.47 3.42 14.05
C GLY A 73 -1.36 3.63 13.02
N TYR A 74 -1.79 3.94 11.80
CA TYR A 74 -0.91 4.28 10.69
C TYR A 74 -1.49 5.52 10.00
N LEU A 75 -0.66 6.56 9.85
CA LEU A 75 -1.04 7.81 9.21
C LEU A 75 -0.87 7.66 7.70
N CYS A 76 -1.94 7.23 7.04
CA CYS A 76 -1.99 7.11 5.59
C CYS A 76 -2.01 8.50 4.95
N SER A 77 -1.00 8.78 4.12
CA SER A 77 -0.84 10.06 3.43
C SER A 77 -1.45 10.01 2.02
N THR A 78 -1.39 11.13 1.28
CA THR A 78 -1.81 11.17 -0.13
C THR A 78 -0.80 10.58 -1.11
N CYS A 79 0.43 10.32 -0.67
CA CYS A 79 1.50 9.64 -1.41
C CYS A 79 2.06 8.55 -0.48
N ASP A 80 1.29 7.49 -0.28
CA ASP A 80 1.55 6.53 0.79
C ASP A 80 2.62 5.50 0.38
N PRO A 81 3.76 5.40 1.11
CA PRO A 81 4.87 4.52 0.73
C PRO A 81 4.45 3.05 0.61
N PHE A 82 3.61 2.55 1.52
CA PHE A 82 3.19 1.15 1.51
C PHE A 82 2.20 0.87 0.38
N LEU A 83 1.25 1.77 0.08
CA LEU A 83 0.36 1.59 -1.06
C LEU A 83 1.14 1.61 -2.39
N ILE A 84 2.11 2.52 -2.53
CA ILE A 84 3.00 2.56 -3.71
C ILE A 84 3.73 1.22 -3.87
N LEU A 85 4.30 0.71 -2.78
CA LEU A 85 5.05 -0.53 -2.82
C LEU A 85 4.17 -1.75 -3.11
N VAL A 86 2.95 -1.81 -2.53
CA VAL A 86 1.96 -2.86 -2.83
C VAL A 86 1.59 -2.84 -4.32
N SER A 87 1.31 -1.65 -4.88
CA SER A 87 1.02 -1.48 -6.31
C SER A 87 2.17 -1.99 -7.18
N HIS A 88 3.41 -1.66 -6.80
CA HIS A 88 4.61 -2.06 -7.51
C HIS A 88 4.84 -3.58 -7.49
N ILE A 89 4.85 -4.21 -6.31
CA ILE A 89 5.17 -5.64 -6.17
C ILE A 89 4.13 -6.53 -6.84
N LEU A 90 2.85 -6.17 -6.68
CA LEU A 90 1.75 -7.01 -7.16
C LEU A 90 1.37 -6.71 -8.60
N HIS A 91 1.92 -5.64 -9.20
CA HIS A 91 1.48 -5.08 -10.47
C HIS A 91 -0.04 -4.89 -10.49
N VAL A 92 -0.53 -4.07 -9.55
CA VAL A 92 -1.95 -3.72 -9.43
C VAL A 92 -2.10 -2.22 -9.34
N ASP A 93 -3.17 -1.72 -9.94
CA ASP A 93 -3.58 -0.34 -9.76
C ASP A 93 -4.24 -0.18 -8.38
N ILE A 94 -4.05 0.98 -7.74
CA ILE A 94 -4.70 1.31 -6.47
C ILE A 94 -5.39 2.67 -6.59
N HIS A 95 -6.68 2.69 -6.27
CA HIS A 95 -7.47 3.90 -6.11
C HIS A 95 -7.75 4.12 -4.63
N HIS A 96 -7.23 5.21 -4.09
CA HIS A 96 -7.40 5.57 -2.69
C HIS A 96 -8.31 6.80 -2.59
N GLU A 97 -9.56 6.57 -2.18
CA GLU A 97 -10.57 7.59 -1.92
C GLU A 97 -10.36 8.17 -0.51
N TYR A 98 -9.67 9.31 -0.39
CA TYR A 98 -9.45 10.03 0.86
C TYR A 98 -10.26 11.33 0.90
N LEU A 99 -11.22 11.44 1.83
CA LEU A 99 -12.10 12.62 1.96
C LEU A 99 -12.67 13.11 0.60
N ASN A 100 -13.20 12.18 -0.21
CA ASN A 100 -13.72 12.39 -1.57
C ASN A 100 -12.69 12.78 -2.64
N ASN A 101 -11.41 12.85 -2.30
CA ASN A 101 -10.33 12.98 -3.28
C ASN A 101 -9.83 11.59 -3.67
N VAL A 102 -9.70 11.34 -4.97
CA VAL A 102 -9.16 10.08 -5.49
C VAL A 102 -7.68 10.25 -5.77
N ILE A 103 -6.87 9.47 -5.07
CA ILE A 103 -5.44 9.30 -5.31
C ILE A 103 -5.25 8.01 -6.09
N LYS A 104 -4.51 8.07 -7.19
CA LYS A 104 -4.24 6.91 -8.04
C LYS A 104 -2.77 6.53 -7.99
N TYR A 105 -2.53 5.23 -7.80
CA TYR A 105 -1.24 4.59 -7.99
C TYR A 105 -1.41 3.59 -9.13
N SER A 106 -0.76 3.84 -10.27
CA SER A 106 -0.99 3.09 -11.50
C SER A 106 0.26 2.31 -11.90
N SER A 107 0.07 1.01 -12.13
CA SER A 107 1.08 0.10 -12.67
C SER A 107 0.69 -0.42 -14.06
N ASN A 108 -0.31 0.17 -14.70
CA ASN A 108 -0.92 -0.28 -15.97
C ASN A 108 -1.46 -1.72 -15.88
N SER A 109 -2.16 -2.03 -14.79
CA SER A 109 -2.72 -3.37 -14.55
C SER A 109 -4.22 -3.41 -14.79
N ASP A 110 -4.73 -4.54 -15.31
CA ASP A 110 -6.18 -4.80 -15.39
C ASP A 110 -6.83 -5.00 -14.01
N LYS A 111 -6.00 -5.18 -12.96
CA LYS A 111 -6.45 -5.39 -11.59
C LYS A 111 -6.32 -4.11 -10.79
N THR A 112 -7.42 -3.67 -10.17
CA THR A 112 -7.45 -2.47 -9.33
C THR A 112 -7.98 -2.76 -7.94
N TYR A 113 -7.26 -2.32 -6.90
CA TYR A 113 -7.77 -2.23 -5.54
C TYR A 113 -8.31 -0.84 -5.23
N VAL A 114 -9.48 -0.79 -4.59
CA VAL A 114 -10.08 0.48 -4.17
C VAL A 114 -10.09 0.52 -2.65
N PHE A 115 -9.45 1.52 -2.08
CA PHE A 115 -9.46 1.79 -0.65
C PHE A 115 -10.20 3.09 -0.38
N LYS A 116 -10.97 3.13 0.70
CA LYS A 116 -11.61 4.34 1.19
C LYS A 116 -11.07 4.67 2.55
N SER A 117 -10.81 5.95 2.79
CA SER A 117 -10.36 6.41 4.10
C SER A 117 -10.84 7.80 4.45
N ASN A 118 -10.88 8.06 5.75
CA ASN A 118 -11.20 9.35 6.36
C ASN A 118 -10.21 9.63 7.50
N SER A 119 -10.51 10.59 8.37
CA SER A 119 -9.63 11.00 9.47
C SER A 119 -9.35 9.92 10.52
N GLY A 120 -10.06 8.79 10.53
CA GLY A 120 -9.86 7.72 11.53
C GLY A 120 -9.93 6.28 11.01
N HIS A 121 -10.38 6.07 9.77
CA HIS A 121 -10.63 4.74 9.22
C HIS A 121 -10.06 4.56 7.83
N PHE A 122 -9.64 3.33 7.53
CA PHE A 122 -9.23 2.86 6.22
C PHE A 122 -9.90 1.51 5.95
N THR A 123 -10.56 1.37 4.82
CA THR A 123 -11.29 0.14 4.45
C THR A 123 -11.11 -0.20 2.98
N TYR A 124 -11.09 -1.50 2.69
CA TYR A 124 -11.14 -2.00 1.33
C TYR A 124 -12.58 -1.96 0.79
N LYS A 125 -12.75 -1.38 -0.40
CA LYS A 125 -14.03 -1.32 -1.12
C LYS A 125 -13.97 -2.37 -2.22
N LYS A 126 -14.49 -3.56 -1.92
CA LYS A 126 -14.62 -4.65 -2.89
C LYS A 126 -15.50 -4.16 -4.06
N LYS A 127 -14.98 -4.19 -5.29
CA LYS A 127 -15.83 -4.04 -6.48
C LYS A 127 -16.78 -5.25 -6.53
N TYR A 128 -18.08 -4.99 -6.62
CA TYR A 128 -19.11 -5.99 -6.92
C TYR A 128 -19.03 -6.38 -8.39
#